data_AF-A0A5N7DHL0-F1
#
_entry.id   AF-A0A5N7DHL0-F1
#
_cell.length_a   1.000
_cell.length_b   1.000
_cell.length_c   1.000
_cell.angle_alpha   90.00
_cell.angle_beta   90.00
_cell.angle_gamma   90.00
#
_symmetry.space_group_name_H-M   'P 1'
#
loop_
_entity.id
_entity.type
_entity.pdbx_description
1 polymer ?
#
loop_
_entity_poly.entity_id
_entity_poly.type
_entity_poly.pdbx_seq_one_letter_code
_entity_poly.pdbx_strand_id
1 'polypeptide(L)'
;MAAAKAILDEVHPPLSQPETNHNVYIFGRVSNHNIVVAYLSAIVLYMISTFRSIRFGLMMGIGDGVPSQSVDICLGNIIISKLTTILNSII
;
A
#
# COMPACT_ATOMS: atom_id res chain seq x y z
N MET A 1 3.24 -7.36 6.43
CA MET A 1 2.35 -7.97 5.40
C MET A 1 1.16 -8.74 5.97
N ALA A 2 1.23 -9.33 7.18
CA ALA A 2 0.17 -10.18 7.74
C ALA A 2 -1.22 -9.49 7.83
N ALA A 3 -1.28 -8.26 8.37
CA ALA A 3 -2.53 -7.50 8.46
C ALA A 3 -3.17 -7.26 7.09
N ALA A 4 -2.38 -6.84 6.09
CA ALA A 4 -2.85 -6.63 4.72
C ALA A 4 -3.31 -7.92 4.03
N LYS A 5 -2.80 -9.09 4.45
CA LYS A 5 -3.31 -10.39 3.98
C LYS A 5 -4.62 -10.77 4.67
N ALA A 6 -4.78 -10.44 5.95
CA ALA A 6 -5.96 -10.76 6.75
C ALA A 6 -7.22 -9.98 6.31
N ILE A 7 -7.05 -8.83 5.67
CA ILE A 7 -8.18 -8.04 5.12
C ILE A 7 -8.69 -8.55 3.76
N LEU A 8 -8.00 -9.50 3.13
CA LEU A 8 -8.43 -10.07 1.86
C LEU A 8 -9.53 -11.10 2.12
N ASP A 9 -10.62 -11.02 1.38
CA ASP A 9 -11.66 -12.05 1.40
C ASP A 9 -11.13 -13.36 0.81
N GLU A 10 -10.23 -13.24 -0.17
CA GLU A 10 -9.64 -14.36 -0.90
C GLU A 10 -8.19 -14.04 -1.27
N VAL A 11 -7.32 -15.03 -1.15
CA VAL A 11 -5.91 -14.95 -1.59
C VAL A 11 -5.77 -15.78 -2.86
N HIS A 12 -5.31 -15.13 -3.93
CA HIS A 12 -5.08 -15.78 -5.22
C HIS A 12 -3.68 -16.39 -5.30
N PRO A 13 -3.47 -17.39 -6.19
CA PRO A 13 -2.14 -17.88 -6.52
C PRO A 13 -1.24 -16.75 -7.06
N PRO A 14 0.09 -16.86 -6.91
CA PRO A 14 1.02 -15.92 -7.52
C PRO A 14 0.85 -15.84 -9.04
N LEU A 15 0.88 -14.63 -9.58
CA LEU A 15 0.95 -14.41 -11.03
C LEU A 15 2.39 -14.55 -11.52
N SER A 16 2.57 -14.95 -12.77
CA SER A 16 3.89 -14.97 -13.43
C SER A 16 4.52 -13.58 -13.40
N GLN A 17 5.76 -13.52 -12.93
CA GLN A 17 6.55 -12.29 -12.82
C GLN A 17 7.75 -12.36 -13.76
N PRO A 18 8.22 -11.21 -14.29
CA PRO A 18 9.49 -11.18 -15.00
C PRO A 18 10.63 -11.64 -14.08
N GLU A 19 11.61 -12.38 -14.62
CA GLU A 19 12.83 -12.83 -13.90
C GLU A 19 13.59 -11.68 -13.22
N THR A 20 13.44 -10.45 -13.73
CA THR A 20 14.06 -9.26 -13.17
C THR A 20 13.36 -8.71 -11.93
N ASN A 21 12.12 -9.16 -11.66
CA ASN A 21 11.30 -8.68 -10.55
C ASN A 21 11.39 -9.63 -9.36
N HIS A 22 12.15 -9.23 -8.34
CA HIS A 22 12.35 -9.99 -7.11
C HIS A 22 11.42 -9.52 -5.97
N ASN A 23 10.40 -8.72 -6.28
CA ASN A 23 9.49 -8.19 -5.27
C ASN A 23 8.44 -9.24 -4.87
N VAL A 24 8.17 -9.32 -3.58
CA VAL A 24 7.13 -10.21 -3.05
C VAL A 24 5.78 -9.50 -3.14
N TYR A 25 4.87 -10.09 -3.93
CA TYR A 25 3.49 -9.64 -4.06
C TYR A 25 2.52 -10.68 -3.50
N ILE A 26 1.46 -10.21 -2.86
CA ILE A 26 0.28 -11.01 -2.56
C ILE A 26 -0.85 -10.54 -3.45
N PHE A 27 -1.50 -11.48 -4.11
CA PHE A 27 -2.68 -11.23 -4.93
C PHE A 27 -3.91 -11.70 -4.18
N GLY A 28 -5.00 -10.98 -4.31
CA GLY A 28 -6.25 -11.39 -3.71
C GLY A 28 -7.41 -10.50 -4.12
N ARG A 29 -8.47 -10.58 -3.33
CA ARG A 29 -9.72 -9.89 -3.60
C ARG A 29 -10.33 -9.34 -2.32
N VAL A 30 -10.92 -8.16 -2.44
CA VAL A 30 -11.84 -7.60 -1.45
C VAL A 30 -13.11 -7.20 -2.19
N SER A 31 -14.22 -7.82 -1.83
CA SER A 31 -15.50 -7.72 -2.52
C SER A 31 -15.33 -8.02 -4.02
N ASN A 32 -15.65 -7.07 -4.90
CA ASN A 32 -15.51 -7.21 -6.35
C ASN A 32 -14.21 -6.59 -6.91
N HIS A 33 -13.24 -6.26 -6.04
CA HIS A 33 -12.00 -5.61 -6.45
C HIS A 33 -10.79 -6.54 -6.28
N ASN A 34 -10.00 -6.68 -7.35
CA ASN A 34 -8.72 -7.36 -7.29
C ASN A 34 -7.68 -6.45 -6.65
N ILE A 35 -6.95 -6.99 -5.67
CA ILE A 35 -5.97 -6.25 -4.87
C ILE A 35 -4.59 -6.89 -5.06
N VAL A 36 -3.57 -6.04 -5.21
CA VAL A 36 -2.15 -6.41 -5.15
C VAL A 36 -1.55 -5.75 -3.92
N VAL A 37 -0.97 -6.55 -3.03
CA VAL A 37 -0.30 -6.09 -1.81
C VAL A 37 1.20 -6.28 -1.97
N ALA A 38 1.96 -5.22 -1.70
CA ALA A 38 3.42 -5.24 -1.66
C ALA A 38 3.92 -4.59 -0.36
N TYR A 39 5.10 -4.98 0.10
CA TYR A 39 5.78 -4.39 1.26
C TYR A 39 7.08 -3.74 0.79
N LEU A 40 7.05 -2.41 0.61
CA LEU A 40 8.18 -1.46 0.52
C LEU A 40 7.83 -0.32 -0.47
N SER A 41 8.16 0.92 -0.10
CA SER A 41 7.87 2.14 -0.88
C SER A 41 8.51 2.15 -2.28
N ALA A 42 9.72 1.58 -2.42
CA ALA A 42 10.42 1.47 -3.70
C ALA A 42 9.68 0.58 -4.72
N ILE A 43 8.74 -0.26 -4.26
CA ILE A 43 8.00 -1.19 -5.11
C ILE A 43 6.85 -0.50 -5.83
N VAL A 44 6.34 0.64 -5.34
CA VAL A 44 5.13 1.26 -5.90
C VAL A 44 5.29 1.63 -7.38
N LEU A 45 6.43 2.23 -7.76
CA LEU A 45 6.72 2.57 -9.16
C LEU A 45 6.80 1.32 -10.05
N TYR A 46 7.44 0.26 -9.56
CA TYR A 46 7.50 -1.04 -10.25
C TYR A 46 6.14 -1.74 -10.31
N MET A 47 5.30 -1.58 -9.30
CA MET A 47 3.98 -2.19 -9.23
C MET A 47 3.03 -1.55 -10.24
N ILE A 48 3.06 -0.22 -10.37
CA ILE A 48 2.28 0.50 -11.39
C ILE A 48 2.76 0.13 -12.80
N SER A 49 4.08 -0.02 -13.00
CA SER A 49 4.62 -0.40 -14.31
C SER A 49 4.31 -1.86 -14.68
N THR A 50 4.36 -2.77 -13.70
CA THR A 50 4.10 -4.21 -13.87
C THR A 50 2.60 -4.51 -14.04
N PHE A 51 1.75 -3.88 -13.21
CA PHE A 51 0.31 -4.12 -13.20
C PHE A 51 -0.44 -2.89 -13.69
N ARG A 52 -0.52 -2.74 -15.01
CA ARG A 52 -1.21 -1.60 -15.66
C ARG A 52 -2.70 -1.49 -15.36
N SER A 53 -3.31 -2.55 -14.81
CA SER A 53 -4.71 -2.55 -14.38
C SER A 53 -4.95 -1.87 -13.03
N ILE A 54 -3.90 -1.49 -12.30
CA ILE A 54 -4.04 -0.74 -11.04
C ILE A 54 -4.59 0.65 -11.34
N ARG A 55 -5.71 1.00 -10.70
CA ARG A 55 -6.38 2.31 -10.84
C ARG A 55 -6.25 3.19 -9.60
N PHE A 56 -6.09 2.56 -8.44
CA PHE A 56 -6.01 3.22 -7.15
C PHE A 56 -4.91 2.56 -6.33
N GLY A 57 -4.20 3.36 -5.54
CA GLY A 57 -3.14 2.89 -4.64
C GLY A 57 -3.34 3.44 -3.24
N LEU A 58 -3.17 2.59 -2.24
CA LEU A 58 -3.10 2.98 -0.83
C LEU A 58 -1.69 2.67 -0.34
N MET A 59 -1.00 3.66 0.21
CA MET A 59 0.29 3.48 0.86
C MET A 59 0.10 3.55 2.37
N MET A 60 0.63 2.57 3.08
CA MET A 60 0.68 2.57 4.55
C MET A 60 2.14 2.66 4.98
N GLY A 61 2.41 3.54 5.94
CA GLY A 61 3.73 3.73 6.53
C GLY A 61 3.60 3.97 8.03
N ILE A 62 4.72 3.85 8.72
CA ILE A 62 4.85 4.31 10.10
C ILE A 62 5.54 5.66 10.01
N GLY A 63 4.83 6.71 10.44
CA GLY A 63 5.38 8.05 10.60
C GLY A 63 5.64 8.32 12.08
N ASP A 64 6.59 9.22 12.36
CA ASP A 64 6.77 9.79 13.69
C ASP A 64 6.03 11.13 13.73
N GLY A 65 5.08 11.25 14.66
CA GLY A 65 4.23 12.42 14.78
C GLY A 65 4.64 13.26 15.98
N VAL A 66 4.85 14.56 15.78
CA VAL A 66 5.13 15.50 16.88
C VAL A 66 3.80 16.12 17.34
N PRO A 67 3.37 15.90 18.60
CA PRO A 67 2.19 16.56 19.13
C PRO A 67 2.33 18.07 19.08
N SER A 68 1.24 18.76 18.78
CA SER A 68 1.15 20.23 18.78
C SER A 68 -0.09 20.68 19.55
N GLN A 69 -0.17 21.96 19.91
CA GLN A 69 -1.34 22.49 20.63
C GLN A 69 -2.65 22.35 19.83
N SER A 70 -2.56 22.29 18.49
CA SER A 70 -3.72 22.16 17.61
C SER A 70 -4.02 20.74 17.18
N VAL A 71 -3.03 19.84 17.23
CA VAL A 71 -3.16 18.43 16.84
C VAL A 71 -2.36 17.58 17.80
N ASP A 72 -3.07 16.83 18.64
CA ASP A 72 -2.47 15.82 19.51
C ASP A 72 -2.23 14.54 18.71
N ILE A 73 -0.97 14.23 18.42
CA ILE A 73 -0.57 13.03 17.68
C ILE A 73 0.12 12.08 18.66
N CYS A 74 -0.56 11.00 18.98
CA CYS A 74 -0.07 9.97 19.90
C CYS A 74 0.14 8.63 19.19
N LEU A 75 1.00 7.78 19.77
CA LEU A 75 1.20 6.42 19.29
C LEU A 75 -0.14 5.66 19.25
N GLY A 76 -0.41 4.99 18.14
CA GLY A 76 -1.68 4.29 17.89
C GLY A 76 -2.73 5.13 17.19
N ASN A 77 -2.48 6.42 16.91
CA ASN A 77 -3.32 7.20 16.01
C ASN A 77 -3.16 6.71 14.57
N ILE A 78 -4.27 6.72 13.82
CA ILE A 78 -4.29 6.47 12.38
C ILE A 78 -4.46 7.81 11.69
N ILE A 79 -3.44 8.21 10.93
CA ILE A 79 -3.47 9.44 10.15
C ILE A 79 -3.89 9.08 8.72
N ILE A 80 -4.93 9.75 8.22
CA ILE A 80 -5.41 9.57 6.86
C ILE A 80 -5.11 10.84 6.08
N SER A 81 -4.33 10.69 5.02
CA SER A 81 -3.99 11.79 4.13
C SER A 81 -4.73 11.66 2.82
N LYS A 82 -5.34 12.76 2.36
CA LYS A 82 -5.93 12.84 1.03
C LYS A 82 -4.88 13.30 0.04
N LEU A 83 -4.41 12.39 -0.80
CA LEU A 83 -3.51 12.75 -1.89
C LEU A 83 -4.29 13.62 -2.90
N THR A 84 -4.02 14.91 -2.90
CA THR A 84 -4.46 15.83 -3.96
C THR A 84 -3.35 15.83 -4.99
N THR A 85 -3.64 15.34 -6.19
CA THR A 85 -2.72 15.11 -7.32
C THR A 85 -1.50 16.04 -7.36
N ILE A 86 -0.45 15.72 -6.61
CA ILE A 86 0.98 16.01 -6.81
C ILE A 86 1.70 15.11 -5.79
N LEU A 87 2.61 14.28 -6.29
CA LEU A 87 3.58 13.53 -5.50
C LEU A 87 4.44 14.51 -4.71
N ASN A 88 4.09 14.82 -3.47
CA ASN A 88 5.02 15.37 -2.50
C ASN A 88 4.67 14.79 -1.14
N SER A 89 5.49 13.82 -0.77
CA SER A 89 5.91 13.47 0.59
C SER A 89 4.83 13.47 1.65
N ILE A 90 4.42 12.26 2.04
CA ILE A 90 3.91 12.04 3.38
C ILE A 90 4.90 11.09 4.05
N ILE A 91 5.72 11.69 4.91
CA ILE A 91 6.42 11.05 6.02
C ILE A 91 5.45 11.11 7.20
#